data_AF-A0A7G7SR08-F1
#
_entry.id   AF-A0A7G7SR08-F1
#
_cell.length_a   1.000
_cell.length_b   1.000
_cell.length_c   1.000
_cell.angle_alpha   90.00
_cell.angle_beta   90.00
_cell.angle_gamma   90.00
#
_symmetry.space_group_name_H-M   'P 1'
#
loop_
_entity.id
_entity.type
_entity.pdbx_description
1 polymer ?
#
loop_
_entity_poly.entity_id
_entity_poly.type
_entity_poly.pdbx_seq_one_letter_code
_entity_poly.pdbx_strand_id
1 'polypeptide(L)'
;MHVLARLAMALVCLAFPLKAYATFSIAACAPDGSCGVAVATNNLAVGASVIYAKAKVGALATQYETNPAYGPRGLDLLAAVEGHG
;
A
#
# COMPACT_ATOMS: atom_id res chain seq x y z
N MET A 1 43.83 6.12 -6.00
CA MET A 1 42.88 5.03 -5.67
C MET A 1 41.44 5.52 -5.48
N HIS A 2 41.19 6.65 -4.80
CA HIS A 2 39.81 7.16 -4.58
C HIS A 2 39.07 7.66 -5.83
N VAL A 3 39.76 8.24 -6.81
CA VAL A 3 39.14 8.73 -8.06
C VAL A 3 38.65 7.59 -8.94
N LEU A 4 39.46 6.53 -9.07
CA LEU A 4 39.11 5.33 -9.85
C LEU A 4 37.91 4.60 -9.24
N ALA A 5 37.85 4.48 -7.91
CA ALA A 5 36.72 3.88 -7.20
C ALA A 5 35.41 4.68 -7.38
N ARG A 6 35.48 6.02 -7.42
CA ARG A 6 34.33 6.89 -7.70
C ARG A 6 33.84 6.76 -9.14
N LEU A 7 34.75 6.68 -10.10
CA LEU A 7 34.38 6.44 -11.51
C LEU A 7 33.74 5.06 -11.69
N ALA A 8 34.31 4.01 -11.09
CA ALA A 8 33.74 2.67 -11.14
C ALA A 8 32.33 2.61 -10.52
N MET A 9 32.13 3.24 -9.36
CA MET A 9 30.81 3.35 -8.72
C MET A 9 29.80 4.09 -9.62
N ALA A 10 30.20 5.21 -10.21
CA ALA A 10 29.34 5.97 -11.13
C ALA A 10 28.95 5.14 -12.36
N LEU A 11 29.90 4.39 -12.94
CA LEU A 11 29.64 3.50 -14.08
C LEU A 11 28.67 2.37 -13.72
N VAL A 12 28.78 1.79 -12.52
CA VAL A 12 27.86 0.76 -12.01
C VAL A 12 26.44 1.33 -11.83
N CYS A 13 26.31 2.51 -11.20
CA CYS A 13 25.00 3.15 -11.02
C CYS A 13 24.33 3.51 -12.36
N LEU A 14 25.10 3.92 -13.37
CA LEU A 14 24.60 4.25 -14.70
C LEU A 14 24.23 3.01 -15.51
N ALA A 15 24.95 1.90 -15.34
CA ALA A 15 24.67 0.64 -16.03
C ALA A 15 23.47 -0.12 -15.42
N PHE A 16 23.14 0.13 -14.16
CA PHE A 16 22.04 -0.51 -13.43
C PHE A 16 21.14 0.52 -12.75
N PRO A 17 20.27 1.25 -13.49
CA PRO A 17 19.23 2.05 -12.86
C PRO A 17 18.36 1.16 -11.96
N LEU A 18 18.38 1.41 -10.64
CA LEU A 18 17.47 0.78 -9.69
C LEU A 18 16.04 1.12 -10.11
N LYS A 19 15.32 0.11 -10.62
CA LYS A 19 13.90 0.26 -10.94
C LYS A 19 13.16 0.44 -9.61
N ALA A 20 12.65 1.64 -9.36
CA ALA A 20 11.86 1.91 -8.17
C ALA A 20 10.54 1.13 -8.25
N TYR A 21 10.41 0.08 -7.44
CA TYR A 21 9.12 -0.56 -7.20
C TYR A 21 8.45 0.17 -6.05
N ALA A 22 7.36 0.88 -6.35
CA ALA A 22 6.59 1.59 -5.36
C ALA A 22 5.14 1.11 -5.42
N THR A 23 4.53 1.02 -4.24
CA THR A 23 3.09 0.84 -4.07
C THR A 23 2.58 2.06 -3.32
N PHE A 24 1.49 2.63 -3.83
CA PHE A 24 0.84 3.80 -3.25
C PHE A 24 -0.60 3.45 -2.91
N SER A 25 -1.11 3.99 -1.82
CA SER A 25 -2.49 3.74 -1.40
C SER A 25 -3.10 4.99 -0.77
N ILE A 26 -4.41 5.17 -0.95
CA ILE A 26 -5.20 6.20 -0.28
C ILE A 26 -6.49 5.57 0.26
N ALA A 27 -6.89 5.97 1.46
CA ALA A 27 -8.17 5.61 2.08
C ALA A 27 -8.89 6.91 2.48
N ALA A 28 -10.20 6.96 2.26
CA ALA A 28 -11.02 8.11 2.63
C ALA A 28 -12.42 7.66 3.04
N CYS A 29 -13.03 8.43 3.93
CA CYS A 29 -14.44 8.31 4.30
C CYS A 29 -15.13 9.66 4.18
N ALA A 30 -16.35 9.67 3.67
CA ALA A 30 -17.20 10.84 3.63
C ALA A 30 -18.06 10.94 4.92
N PRO A 31 -18.61 12.14 5.25
CA PRO A 31 -19.42 12.32 6.44
C PRO A 31 -20.69 11.44 6.49
N ASP A 32 -21.20 11.00 5.34
CA ASP A 32 -22.32 10.07 5.25
C ASP A 32 -21.93 8.62 5.61
N GLY A 33 -20.66 8.38 5.94
CA GLY A 33 -20.10 7.08 6.33
C GLY A 33 -19.85 6.13 5.16
N SER A 34 -19.91 6.62 3.91
CA SER A 34 -19.33 5.91 2.77
C SER A 34 -17.81 5.99 2.84
N CYS A 35 -17.13 4.86 2.64
CA CYS A 35 -15.68 4.77 2.69
C CYS A 35 -15.14 4.04 1.46
N GLY A 36 -13.95 4.42 1.02
CA GLY A 36 -13.29 3.85 -0.14
C GLY A 36 -11.77 3.86 -0.02
N VAL A 37 -11.14 2.97 -0.79
CA VAL A 37 -9.68 2.82 -0.85
C VAL A 37 -9.27 2.65 -2.31
N ALA A 38 -8.12 3.22 -2.68
CA ALA A 38 -7.48 2.99 -3.97
C ALA A 38 -6.01 2.65 -3.78
N VAL A 39 -5.46 1.77 -4.65
CA VAL A 39 -4.07 1.33 -4.64
C VAL A 39 -3.50 1.38 -6.06
N ALA A 40 -2.28 1.89 -6.19
CA ALA A 40 -1.50 1.89 -7.42
C ALA A 40 -0.19 1.14 -7.19
N THR A 41 0.11 0.18 -8.07
CA THR A 41 1.32 -0.67 -8.00
C THR A 41 1.66 -1.21 -9.39
N ASN A 42 2.84 -1.81 -9.53
CA ASN A 42 3.26 -2.54 -10.74
C ASN A 42 2.84 -4.04 -10.73
N ASN A 43 2.06 -4.47 -9.74
CA ASN A 43 1.47 -5.80 -9.69
C ASN A 43 0.07 -5.82 -10.33
N LEU A 44 -0.24 -6.87 -11.10
CA LEU A 44 -1.51 -6.99 -11.79
C LEU A 44 -2.65 -7.27 -10.82
N ALA A 45 -3.83 -6.71 -11.10
CA ALA A 45 -5.08 -6.97 -10.38
C ALA A 45 -5.05 -6.70 -8.86
N VAL A 46 -4.18 -5.79 -8.39
CA VAL A 46 -4.05 -5.43 -6.96
C VAL A 46 -5.38 -5.04 -6.29
N GLY A 47 -6.28 -4.42 -7.06
CA GLY A 47 -7.57 -3.92 -6.56
C GLY A 47 -8.53 -5.03 -6.12
N ALA A 48 -8.26 -6.30 -6.45
CA ALA A 48 -9.08 -7.42 -6.01
C ALA A 48 -8.57 -8.06 -4.70
N SER A 49 -7.32 -7.80 -4.30
CA SER A 49 -6.65 -8.58 -3.26
C SER A 49 -6.32 -7.81 -1.99
N VAL A 50 -6.12 -6.49 -2.08
CA VAL A 50 -5.58 -5.71 -0.94
C VAL A 50 -6.46 -4.61 -0.40
N ILE A 51 -7.55 -4.25 -1.11
CA ILE A 51 -8.42 -3.13 -0.71
C ILE A 51 -9.73 -3.66 -0.12
N TYR A 52 -10.15 -3.08 0.99
CA TYR A 52 -11.35 -3.49 1.70
C TYR A 52 -12.08 -2.25 2.21
N ALA A 53 -13.40 -2.21 2.04
CA ALA A 53 -14.24 -1.13 2.51
C ALA A 53 -15.61 -1.67 2.92
N LYS A 54 -16.17 -1.11 3.98
CA LYS A 54 -17.54 -1.40 4.43
C LYS A 54 -18.17 -0.11 4.94
N ALA A 55 -19.34 0.23 4.39
CA ALA A 55 -20.08 1.41 4.80
C ALA A 55 -20.35 1.39 6.30
N LYS A 56 -20.25 2.56 6.95
CA LYS A 56 -20.40 2.73 8.39
C LYS A 56 -19.40 1.92 9.24
N VAL A 57 -18.31 1.40 8.67
CA VAL A 57 -17.27 0.68 9.41
C VAL A 57 -15.91 1.30 9.12
N GLY A 58 -15.59 1.49 7.84
CA GLY A 58 -14.32 2.07 7.42
C GLY A 58 -13.77 1.45 6.15
N ALA A 59 -12.52 1.80 5.82
CA ALA A 59 -11.80 1.23 4.71
C ALA A 59 -10.30 1.14 5.00
N LEU A 60 -9.63 0.13 4.42
CA LEU A 60 -8.20 -0.15 4.61
C LEU A 60 -7.56 -0.76 3.37
N ALA A 61 -6.22 -0.62 3.29
CA ALA A 61 -5.38 -1.32 2.32
C ALA A 61 -4.33 -2.17 3.05
N THR A 62 -4.18 -3.44 2.68
CA THR A 62 -3.08 -4.28 3.15
C THR A 62 -1.86 -4.06 2.25
N GLN A 63 -0.65 -3.87 2.80
CA GLN A 63 0.56 -3.64 2.00
C GLN A 63 1.67 -4.61 2.38
N TYR A 64 2.73 -4.63 1.56
CA TYR A 64 3.84 -5.59 1.54
C TYR A 64 3.49 -6.92 0.85
N GLU A 65 3.06 -7.93 1.59
CA GLU A 65 2.69 -9.24 1.05
C GLU A 65 1.18 -9.45 1.11
N THR A 66 0.60 -10.07 0.08
CA THR A 66 -0.85 -10.29 0.02
C THR A 66 -1.24 -11.41 0.96
N ASN A 67 -2.02 -11.08 1.99
CA ASN A 67 -2.71 -12.05 2.82
C ASN A 67 -4.21 -11.71 2.89
N PRO A 68 -5.08 -12.43 2.16
CA PRO A 68 -6.52 -12.13 2.12
C PRO A 68 -7.20 -12.18 3.49
N ALA A 69 -6.64 -12.89 4.48
CA ALA A 69 -7.20 -12.95 5.82
C ALA A 69 -7.12 -11.61 6.58
N TYR A 70 -6.24 -10.69 6.18
CA TYR A 70 -6.08 -9.41 6.87
C TYR A 70 -7.20 -8.42 6.56
N GLY A 71 -7.84 -8.51 5.39
CA GLY A 71 -8.94 -7.63 5.01
C GLY A 71 -10.14 -7.72 5.96
N PRO A 72 -10.77 -8.90 6.07
CA PRO A 72 -11.90 -9.11 6.98
C PRO A 72 -11.56 -8.78 8.43
N ARG A 73 -10.40 -9.24 8.92
CA ARG A 73 -9.94 -8.95 10.31
C ARG A 73 -9.76 -7.46 10.56
N GLY A 74 -9.23 -6.72 9.58
CA GLY A 74 -9.07 -5.28 9.68
C GLY A 74 -10.42 -4.57 9.76
N LEU A 75 -11.41 -5.00 8.99
CA LEU A 75 -12.77 -4.46 9.07
C LEU A 75 -13.44 -4.78 10.42
N ASP A 76 -13.24 -5.98 10.97
CA ASP A 76 -13.74 -6.34 12.30
C ASP A 76 -13.13 -5.47 13.40
N LEU A 77 -11.83 -5.17 13.30
CA LEU A 77 -11.14 -4.26 14.21
C LEU A 77 -11.68 -2.83 14.11
N LEU A 78 -11.92 -2.33 12.89
CA LEU A 78 -12.53 -1.01 12.69
C LEU A 78 -13.94 -0.94 13.27
N ALA A 79 -14.75 -2.00 13.09
CA ALA A 79 -16.10 -2.08 13.65
C ALA A 79 -16.11 -2.10 15.19
N ALA A 80 -15.11 -2.73 15.81
CA ALA A 80 -14.99 -2.75 17.27
C ALA A 80 -14.63 -1.38 17.89
N VAL A 81 -14.04 -0.48 17.09
CA VAL A 81 -13.68 0.88 17.54
C VAL A 81 -14.91 1.80 17.65
N GLU A 82 -15.98 1.57 16.88
CA GLU A 82 -17.25 2.31 17.01
C GLU A 82 -17.95 2.11 18.38
N GLY A 83 -17.52 1.14 19.20
CA GLY A 83 -18.05 0.91 20.55
C GLY A 83 -17.39 1.71 21.68
N HIS A 84 -16.40 2.58 21.40
CA HIS A 84 -15.64 3.33 22.41
C HIS A 84 -15.78 4.86 22.32
N GLY A 85 -16.85 5.35 21.69
CA GLY A 85 -17.20 6.78 21.61
C GLY A 85 -18.43 7.12 22.43
#